data_AF-A0A7W6SMI3-F1
#
_entry.id   AF-A0A7W6SMI3-F1
#
_cell.length_a   1.000
_cell.length_b   1.000
_cell.length_c   1.000
_cell.angle_alpha   90.00
_cell.angle_beta   90.00
_cell.angle_gamma   90.00
#
_symmetry.space_group_name_H-M   'P 1'
#
loop_
_entity.id
_entity.type
_entity.pdbx_description
1 polymer ?
#
loop_
_entity_poly.entity_id
_entity_poly.type
_entity_poly.pdbx_seq_one_letter_code
_entity_poly.pdbx_strand_id
1 'polypeptide(L)'
;MAKATIGDLEGGAAFCAWFEGVPSFHDATLRELELRQGAPSRLVAHAFQMTSEIDERGYFVLTKHVDVTFTIFELIEVQLFEFTEAGIMFGLDIEVNPDGTTLSFESSYGVRGRIKAKRIVVSFEPRPAGSP
;
A
#
# COMPACT_ATOMS: atom_id res chain seq x y z
N MET A 1 14.79 3.55 14.27
CA MET A 1 13.54 3.26 13.53
C MET A 1 13.27 1.78 13.69
N ALA A 2 12.09 1.39 14.16
CA ALA A 2 11.70 -0.01 14.16
C ALA A 2 11.02 -0.30 12.82
N LYS A 3 11.67 -1.14 12.00
CA LYS A 3 11.04 -1.68 10.79
C LYS A 3 9.79 -2.45 11.22
N ALA A 4 8.65 -2.08 10.66
CA ALA A 4 7.37 -2.73 10.90
C ALA A 4 6.86 -3.35 9.59
N THR A 5 5.86 -4.19 9.72
CA THR A 5 5.11 -4.75 8.60
C THR A 5 3.68 -4.23 8.63
N ILE A 6 2.92 -4.45 7.56
CA ILE A 6 1.50 -4.07 7.56
C ILE A 6 0.72 -4.79 8.66
N GLY A 7 1.17 -5.98 9.08
CA GLY A 7 0.57 -6.75 10.17
C GLY A 7 0.59 -6.05 11.54
N ASP A 8 1.49 -5.08 11.72
CA ASP A 8 1.61 -4.30 12.97
C ASP A 8 0.61 -3.13 13.04
N LEU A 9 -0.11 -2.85 11.94
CA LEU A 9 -1.14 -1.82 11.89
C LEU A 9 -2.52 -2.39 12.26
N GLU A 10 -3.41 -1.51 12.74
CA GLU A 10 -4.81 -1.85 12.98
C GLU A 10 -5.46 -2.34 11.67
N GLY A 11 -6.12 -3.51 11.71
CA GLY A 11 -6.68 -4.18 10.53
C GLY A 11 -5.66 -4.92 9.66
N GLY A 12 -4.36 -4.66 9.86
CA GLY A 12 -3.27 -5.25 9.09
C GLY A 12 -3.07 -6.73 9.31
N ALA A 13 -3.21 -7.22 10.55
CA ALA A 13 -3.12 -8.66 10.85
C ALA A 13 -4.19 -9.48 10.11
N ALA A 14 -5.43 -8.95 10.02
CA ALA A 14 -6.50 -9.58 9.27
C ALA A 14 -6.20 -9.58 7.75
N PHE A 15 -5.59 -8.50 7.26
CA PHE A 15 -5.15 -8.44 5.87
C PHE A 15 -4.06 -9.47 5.57
N CYS A 16 -3.01 -9.56 6.39
CA CYS A 16 -1.97 -10.58 6.23
C CYS A 16 -2.52 -12.00 6.27
N ALA A 17 -3.50 -12.27 7.14
CA ALA A 17 -4.15 -13.58 7.22
C ALA A 17 -4.91 -13.92 5.92
N TRP A 18 -5.66 -12.98 5.36
CA TRP A 18 -6.35 -13.16 4.07
C TRP A 18 -5.35 -13.30 2.91
N PHE A 19 -4.29 -12.49 2.93
CA PHE A 19 -3.24 -12.50 1.92
C PHE A 19 -2.33 -13.73 2.01
N GLU A 20 -2.38 -14.48 3.11
CA GLU A 20 -1.48 -15.60 3.45
C GLU A 20 -0.01 -15.19 3.55
N GLY A 21 0.25 -13.98 4.04
CA GLY A 21 1.60 -13.46 4.21
C GLY A 21 1.64 -11.95 4.30
N VAL A 22 2.84 -11.39 4.41
CA VAL A 22 3.05 -9.94 4.32
C VAL A 22 3.14 -9.57 2.83
N PRO A 23 2.23 -8.72 2.32
CA PRO A 23 2.27 -8.27 0.93
C PRO A 23 3.49 -7.38 0.70
N SER A 24 4.16 -7.57 -0.44
CA SER A 24 5.33 -6.77 -0.83
C SER A 24 4.97 -5.40 -1.39
N PHE A 25 3.74 -5.25 -1.92
CA PHE A 25 3.32 -4.11 -2.76
C PHE A 25 4.21 -3.91 -4.01
N HIS A 26 4.96 -4.93 -4.42
CA HIS A 26 5.70 -4.89 -5.68
C HIS A 26 4.71 -4.82 -6.85
N ASP A 27 4.93 -3.86 -7.75
CA ASP A 27 4.04 -3.51 -8.86
C ASP A 27 2.61 -3.14 -8.43
N ALA A 28 2.42 -2.74 -7.17
CA ALA A 28 1.13 -2.24 -6.71
C ALA A 28 0.84 -0.88 -7.36
N THR A 29 -0.40 -0.70 -7.82
CA THR A 29 -0.82 0.57 -8.45
C THR A 29 -1.47 1.47 -7.41
N LEU A 30 -1.02 2.72 -7.32
CA LEU A 30 -1.70 3.76 -6.55
C LEU A 30 -2.99 4.16 -7.27
N ARG A 31 -4.14 3.86 -6.66
CA ARG A 31 -5.48 4.15 -7.21
C ARG A 31 -6.00 5.50 -6.80
N GLU A 32 -5.78 5.85 -5.54
CA GLU A 32 -6.32 7.06 -4.95
C GLU A 32 -5.36 7.56 -3.88
N LEU A 33 -5.14 8.87 -3.87
CA LEU A 33 -4.50 9.56 -2.79
C LEU A 33 -5.29 10.83 -2.47
N GLU A 34 -5.86 10.86 -1.27
CA GLU A 34 -6.59 11.99 -0.75
C GLU A 34 -5.91 12.51 0.53
N LEU A 35 -5.43 13.75 0.48
CA LEU A 35 -4.78 14.42 1.60
C LEU A 35 -5.67 15.54 2.12
N ARG A 36 -6.11 15.42 3.37
CA ARG A 36 -6.99 16.38 4.06
C ARG A 36 -6.33 16.89 5.32
N GLN A 37 -6.39 18.21 5.53
CA GLN A 37 -6.03 18.83 6.81
C GLN A 37 -7.24 18.84 7.74
N GLY A 38 -7.07 18.42 8.99
CA GLY A 38 -8.14 18.40 9.99
C GLY A 38 -9.18 17.28 9.84
N ALA A 39 -9.03 16.39 8.86
CA ALA A 39 -9.87 15.22 8.65
C ALA A 39 -9.02 14.00 8.23
N PRO A 40 -9.53 12.77 8.34
CA PRO A 40 -8.81 11.59 7.88
C PRO A 40 -8.49 11.68 6.38
N SER A 41 -7.23 11.37 6.05
CA SER A 41 -6.72 11.23 4.69
C SER A 41 -6.81 9.76 4.26
N ARG A 42 -6.65 9.47 2.96
CA ARG A 42 -6.82 8.13 2.40
C ARG A 42 -5.79 7.83 1.32
N LEU A 43 -5.20 6.64 1.36
CA LEU A 43 -4.40 6.08 0.27
C LEU A 43 -5.00 4.73 -0.11
N VAL A 44 -5.24 4.50 -1.41
CA VAL A 44 -5.71 3.22 -1.94
C VAL A 44 -4.69 2.68 -2.91
N ALA A 45 -4.18 1.48 -2.62
CA ALA A 45 -3.27 0.76 -3.51
C ALA A 45 -3.93 -0.55 -3.96
N HIS A 46 -3.88 -0.82 -5.26
CA HIS A 46 -4.21 -2.12 -5.81
C HIS A 46 -2.98 -3.02 -5.77
N ALA A 47 -3.08 -4.15 -5.08
CA ALA A 47 -2.02 -5.13 -4.93
C ALA A 47 -2.52 -6.54 -5.33
N PHE A 48 -1.59 -7.46 -5.49
CA PHE A 48 -1.85 -8.86 -5.82
C PHE A 48 -0.73 -9.75 -5.31
N GLN A 49 -1.00 -11.04 -5.22
CA GLN A 49 0.01 -12.06 -4.97
C GLN A 49 0.56 -12.57 -6.30
N MET A 50 1.83 -12.31 -6.57
CA MET A 50 2.57 -12.90 -7.69
C MET A 50 3.00 -14.32 -7.33
N THR A 51 2.65 -15.29 -8.16
CA THR A 51 3.06 -16.69 -7.99
C THR A 51 4.32 -17.00 -8.81
N SER A 52 4.91 -18.18 -8.61
CA SER A 52 6.00 -18.68 -9.46
C SER A 52 5.52 -19.37 -10.74
N GLU A 53 4.20 -19.52 -10.93
CA GLU A 53 3.62 -20.12 -12.13
C GLU A 53 3.64 -19.11 -13.28
N ILE A 54 3.87 -19.59 -14.50
CA ILE A 54 3.96 -18.76 -15.70
C ILE A 54 2.81 -19.15 -16.63
N ASP A 55 2.08 -18.16 -17.15
CA ASP A 55 0.99 -18.37 -18.10
C ASP A 55 1.50 -18.66 -19.53
N GLU A 56 0.58 -18.99 -20.43
CA GLU A 56 0.90 -19.31 -21.84
C GLU A 56 1.58 -18.15 -22.60
N ARG A 57 1.51 -16.93 -22.06
CA ARG A 57 2.08 -15.71 -22.63
C ARG A 57 3.45 -15.36 -22.03
N GLY A 58 3.93 -16.11 -21.04
CA GLY A 58 5.21 -15.89 -20.39
C GLY A 58 5.17 -14.93 -19.20
N TYR A 59 3.99 -14.61 -18.66
CA TYR A 59 3.83 -13.75 -17.48
C TYR A 59 3.59 -14.57 -16.22
N PHE A 60 4.04 -14.06 -15.06
CA PHE A 60 3.69 -14.67 -13.77
C PHE A 60 2.18 -14.62 -13.54
N VAL A 61 1.61 -15.74 -13.07
CA VAL A 61 0.20 -15.81 -12.68
C VAL A 61 0.00 -14.98 -11.42
N LEU A 62 -0.88 -13.98 -11.50
CA LEU A 62 -1.28 -13.12 -10.39
C LEU A 62 -2.56 -13.63 -9.76
N THR A 63 -2.60 -13.65 -8.44
CA THR A 63 -3.74 -14.12 -7.64
C THR A 63 -4.03 -13.12 -6.52
N LYS A 64 -5.14 -13.28 -5.79
CA LYS A 64 -5.51 -12.43 -4.64
C LYS A 64 -5.43 -10.92 -4.91
N HIS A 65 -5.99 -10.50 -6.04
CA HIS A 65 -6.14 -9.07 -6.33
C HIS A 65 -6.94 -8.38 -5.23
N VAL A 66 -6.49 -7.22 -4.78
CA VAL A 66 -7.04 -6.53 -3.61
C VAL A 66 -6.80 -5.04 -3.69
N ASP A 67 -7.81 -4.26 -3.31
CA ASP A 67 -7.61 -2.85 -3.00
C ASP A 67 -7.36 -2.71 -1.50
N VAL A 68 -6.20 -2.18 -1.14
CA VAL A 68 -5.80 -1.91 0.23
C VAL A 68 -5.98 -0.42 0.49
N THR A 69 -6.84 -0.09 1.45
CA THR A 69 -7.08 1.28 1.89
C THR A 69 -6.35 1.54 3.21
N PHE A 70 -5.44 2.51 3.18
CA PHE A 70 -4.82 3.10 4.36
C PHE A 70 -5.59 4.37 4.74
N THR A 71 -6.31 4.32 5.86
CA THR A 71 -6.95 5.51 6.44
C THR A 71 -5.96 6.17 7.39
N ILE A 72 -5.64 7.43 7.11
CA ILE A 72 -4.53 8.17 7.71
C ILE A 72 -5.09 9.25 8.63
N PHE A 73 -4.84 9.11 9.94
CA PHE A 73 -5.37 10.01 10.97
C PHE A 73 -4.27 10.93 11.51
N GLU A 74 -4.62 12.21 11.67
CA GLU A 74 -3.72 13.25 12.22
C GLU A 74 -2.41 13.31 11.43
N LEU A 75 -2.53 13.75 10.18
CA LEU A 75 -1.42 13.91 9.25
C LEU A 75 -0.33 14.82 9.83
N ILE A 76 0.93 14.36 9.81
CA ILE A 76 2.09 15.07 10.35
C ILE A 76 2.94 15.64 9.21
N GLU A 77 3.27 14.83 8.22
CA GLU A 77 4.16 15.22 7.13
C GLU A 77 3.84 14.43 5.86
N VAL A 78 3.97 15.08 4.70
CA VAL A 78 3.87 14.45 3.38
C VAL A 78 5.03 14.95 2.52
N GLN A 79 5.71 14.03 1.86
CA GLN A 79 6.58 14.33 0.73
C GLN A 79 6.15 13.44 -0.44
N LEU A 80 5.86 14.07 -1.58
CA LEU A 80 5.49 13.38 -2.82
C LEU A 80 6.39 13.88 -3.94
N PHE A 81 6.89 12.93 -4.72
CA PHE A 81 7.73 13.20 -5.88
C PHE A 81 7.23 12.38 -7.06
N GLU A 82 7.37 12.95 -8.26
CA GLU A 82 7.04 12.27 -9.51
C GLU A 82 5.60 11.75 -9.55
N PHE A 83 4.66 12.37 -8.84
CA PHE A 83 3.25 11.98 -8.79
C PHE A 83 2.57 12.31 -10.13
N THR A 84 2.42 11.30 -10.99
CA THR A 84 1.81 11.43 -12.32
C THR A 84 0.41 10.79 -12.37
N GLU A 85 -0.22 10.75 -13.54
CA GLU A 85 -1.54 10.13 -13.74
C GLU A 85 -1.57 8.63 -13.36
N ALA A 86 -0.46 7.93 -13.56
CA ALA A 86 -0.30 6.55 -13.14
C ALA A 86 0.86 6.41 -12.15
N GLY A 87 0.62 5.72 -11.04
CA GLY A 87 1.64 5.45 -10.03
C GLY A 87 1.77 3.95 -9.78
N ILE A 88 2.94 3.38 -10.05
CA ILE A 88 3.29 2.00 -9.77
C ILE A 88 4.41 1.99 -8.73
N MET A 89 4.16 1.35 -7.59
CA MET A 89 5.12 1.21 -6.51
C MET A 89 6.09 0.07 -6.80
N PHE A 90 7.36 0.29 -6.50
CA PHE A 90 8.34 -0.80 -6.39
C PHE A 90 8.13 -1.60 -5.09
N GLY A 91 7.65 -0.93 -4.04
CA GLY A 91 7.29 -1.52 -2.76
C GLY A 91 6.80 -0.46 -1.77
N LEU A 92 6.32 -0.92 -0.63
CA LEU A 92 5.85 -0.08 0.47
C LEU A 92 6.50 -0.53 1.79
N ASP A 93 7.20 0.40 2.43
CA ASP A 93 7.85 0.23 3.73
C ASP A 93 7.04 0.94 4.82
N ILE A 94 7.06 0.35 6.03
CA ILE A 94 6.34 0.86 7.19
C ILE A 94 7.31 0.99 8.36
N GLU A 95 7.28 2.16 8.98
CA GLU A 95 7.99 2.43 10.22
C GLU A 95 6.99 2.87 11.29
N VAL A 96 7.05 2.22 12.46
CA VAL A 96 6.27 2.62 13.63
C VAL A 96 7.22 3.18 14.68
N ASN A 97 6.99 4.42 15.10
CA ASN A 97 7.77 5.13 16.11
C ASN A 97 6.83 5.72 17.16
N PRO A 98 7.33 6.10 18.36
CA PRO A 98 6.49 6.72 19.39
C PRO A 98 5.79 8.01 18.94
N ASP A 99 6.30 8.69 17.92
CA ASP A 99 5.76 9.94 17.40
C ASP A 99 4.80 9.79 16.21
N GLY A 100 4.65 8.57 15.67
CA GLY A 100 3.71 8.23 14.60
C GLY A 100 4.16 7.05 13.73
N THR A 101 3.36 6.79 12.70
CA THR A 101 3.61 5.80 11.65
C THR A 101 4.00 6.51 10.36
N THR A 102 5.03 6.01 9.68
CA THR A 102 5.45 6.47 8.35
C THR A 102 5.20 5.37 7.32
N LEU A 103 4.49 5.68 6.25
CA LEU A 103 4.46 4.91 5.02
C LEU A 103 5.46 5.51 4.04
N SER A 104 6.37 4.71 3.51
CA SER A 104 7.30 5.10 2.46
C SER A 104 7.07 4.20 1.26
N PHE A 105 6.98 4.77 0.07
CA PHE A 105 6.82 3.99 -1.16
C PHE A 105 7.81 4.50 -2.22
N GLU A 106 8.54 3.56 -2.79
CA GLU A 106 9.49 3.80 -3.87
C GLU A 106 8.80 3.59 -5.23
N SER A 107 9.28 4.32 -6.24
CA SER A 107 8.68 4.33 -7.57
C SER A 107 9.23 3.19 -8.41
N SER A 108 8.34 2.37 -8.95
CA SER A 108 8.60 1.67 -10.22
C SER A 108 8.29 2.64 -11.38
N TYR A 109 7.17 3.38 -11.26
CA TYR A 109 6.80 4.44 -12.20
C TYR A 109 5.89 5.48 -11.53
N GLY A 110 6.14 6.77 -11.77
CA GLY A 110 5.12 7.82 -11.61
C GLY A 110 4.56 8.04 -10.20
N VAL A 111 5.20 7.50 -9.14
CA VAL A 111 4.94 7.87 -7.75
C VAL A 111 6.04 7.41 -6.78
N ARG A 112 6.58 8.33 -5.98
CA ARG A 112 7.33 7.98 -4.74
C ARG A 112 7.14 9.02 -3.66
N GLY A 113 7.35 8.63 -2.41
CA GLY A 113 7.23 9.56 -1.30
C GLY A 113 7.13 8.92 0.06
N ARG A 114 6.80 9.77 1.03
CA ARG A 114 6.52 9.37 2.41
C ARG A 114 5.32 10.12 2.97
N ILE A 115 4.52 9.43 3.75
CA ILE A 115 3.40 9.98 4.51
C ILE A 115 3.57 9.58 5.96
N LYS A 116 3.70 10.57 6.84
CA LYS A 116 3.78 10.39 8.29
C LYS A 116 2.51 10.88 8.96
N ALA A 117 1.97 10.08 9.87
CA ALA A 117 0.74 10.39 10.60
C ALA A 117 0.77 9.79 12.02
N LYS A 118 -0.12 10.22 12.92
CA LYS A 118 -0.18 9.63 14.26
C LYS A 118 -0.69 8.19 14.27
N ARG A 119 -1.64 7.89 13.39
CA ARG A 119 -2.26 6.57 13.30
C ARG A 119 -2.65 6.25 11.86
N ILE A 120 -2.42 5.01 11.46
CA ILE A 120 -2.82 4.48 10.16
C ILE A 120 -3.57 3.17 10.37
N VAL A 121 -4.74 3.07 9.75
CA VAL A 121 -5.62 1.89 9.82
C VAL A 121 -5.73 1.28 8.43
N VAL A 122 -5.63 -0.04 8.36
CA VAL A 122 -5.71 -0.82 7.13
C VAL A 122 -7.10 -1.44 7.02
N SER A 123 -7.70 -1.31 5.84
CA SER A 123 -8.86 -2.07 5.40
C SER A 123 -8.60 -2.56 3.99
N PHE A 124 -9.28 -3.62 3.55
CA PHE A 124 -9.04 -4.21 2.25
C PHE A 124 -10.30 -4.80 1.64
N GLU A 125 -10.37 -4.77 0.31
CA GLU A 125 -11.48 -5.31 -0.47
C GLU A 125 -10.93 -6.21 -1.59
N PRO A 126 -11.21 -7.53 -1.57
CA PRO A 126 -10.84 -8.43 -2.66
C PRO A 126 -11.43 -7.97 -4.00
N ARG A 127 -10.64 -8.08 -5.06
CA ARG A 127 -11.05 -7.75 -6.43
C ARG A 127 -10.97 -8.99 -7.33
N PRO A 128 -11.87 -9.12 -8.32
CA PRO A 128 -11.69 -10.08 -9.40
C PRO A 128 -10.35 -9.83 -10.13
N ALA A 129 -9.73 -10.89 -10.64
CA ALA A 129 -8.57 -10.77 -11.51
C ALA A 129 -8.90 -9.90 -12.74
N GLY A 130 -7.96 -9.03 -13.13
CA GLY A 130 -8.15 -8.10 -14.25
C GLY A 130 -9.08 -6.91 -13.96
N SER A 131 -9.46 -6.68 -12.69
CA SER A 131 -10.16 -5.45 -12.32
C SER A 131 -9.22 -4.24 -12.52
N PRO A 132 -9.70 -3.21 -13.24
CA PRO A 132 -8.85 -2.14 -13.73
C PRO A 132 -8.29 -1.27 -12.65
#